data_AF-A0A536Z901-F1
#
_entry.id   AF-A0A536Z901-F1
#
_cell.length_a   1.000
_cell.length_b   1.000
_cell.length_c   1.000
_cell.angle_alpha   90.00
_cell.angle_beta   90.00
_cell.angle_gamma   90.00
#
_symmetry.space_group_name_H-M   'P 1'
#
loop_
_entity.id
_entity.type
_entity.pdbx_description
1 polymer ?
#
loop_
_entity_poly.entity_id
_entity_poly.type
_entity_poly.pdbx_seq_one_letter_code
_entity_poly.pdbx_strand_id
1 'polypeptide(L)'
;MSSSFRPSRRDFLKVSTVLGGGLALELTVPVRSLAAEAKAPELTAWIVVNPDNSVVIRVARSEMGQGSSTGLPMLVAEELECDWTKVRTEFVSTAEQVRR
;
A
#
# COMPACT_ATOMS: atom_id res chain seq x y z
N MET A 1 54.72 1.88 10.75
CA MET A 1 53.88 0.94 9.98
C MET A 1 52.43 1.05 10.47
N SER A 2 51.51 1.55 9.64
CA SER A 2 50.07 1.53 9.95
C SER A 2 49.43 0.38 9.17
N SER A 3 48.95 -0.64 9.87
CA SER A 3 48.22 -1.76 9.27
C SER A 3 46.73 -1.43 9.25
N SER A 4 46.18 -1.16 8.07
CA SER A 4 44.74 -0.94 7.87
C SER A 4 43.96 -2.22 8.20
N PHE A 5 43.02 -2.15 9.15
CA PHE A 5 42.08 -3.24 9.43
C PHE A 5 41.13 -3.42 8.24
N ARG A 6 41.32 -4.50 7.47
CA ARG A 6 40.42 -4.91 6.37
C ARG A 6 39.56 -6.08 6.86
N PRO A 7 38.34 -5.84 7.37
CA PRO A 7 37.52 -6.93 7.88
C PRO A 7 37.21 -7.93 6.77
N SER A 8 37.55 -9.20 6.99
CA SER A 8 37.15 -10.26 6.07
C SER A 8 35.68 -10.62 6.28
N ARG A 9 35.01 -11.20 5.27
CA ARG A 9 33.62 -11.72 5.39
C ARG A 9 33.44 -12.63 6.61
N ARG A 10 34.50 -13.34 6.99
CA ARG A 10 34.54 -14.24 8.15
C ARG A 10 34.58 -13.49 9.48
N ASP A 11 35.31 -12.37 9.52
CA ASP A 11 35.36 -11.51 10.71
C ASP A 11 34.03 -10.79 10.90
N PHE A 12 33.38 -10.38 9.80
CA PHE A 12 32.02 -9.85 9.84
C PHE A 12 31.03 -10.88 10.39
N LEU A 13 31.06 -12.13 9.89
CA LEU A 13 30.19 -13.19 10.40
C LEU A 13 30.41 -13.43 11.89
N LYS A 14 31.67 -13.55 12.34
CA LYS A 14 32.00 -13.72 13.77
C LYS A 14 31.48 -12.57 14.64
N VAL A 15 31.65 -11.32 14.20
CA VAL A 15 31.16 -10.15 14.95
C VAL A 15 29.64 -10.14 15.02
N SER A 16 28.95 -10.48 13.91
CA SER A 16 27.49 -10.56 13.89
C SER A 16 26.94 -11.68 14.77
N THR A 17 27.63 -12.83 14.85
CA THR A 17 27.23 -13.95 15.71
C THR A 17 27.44 -13.66 17.19
N VAL A 18 28.46 -12.89 17.58
CA VAL A 18 28.67 -12.50 18.98
C VAL A 18 27.61 -11.50 19.44
N LEU A 19 27.24 -10.53 18.59
CA LEU A 19 26.15 -9.59 18.86
C LEU A 19 24.76 -10.26 18.83
N GLY A 20 24.55 -11.25 17.95
CA GLY A 20 23.28 -12.00 17.88
C GLY A 20 23.16 -13.14 18.89
N GLY A 21 24.28 -13.75 19.28
CA GLY A 21 24.32 -14.91 20.19
C GLY A 21 24.16 -14.54 21.66
N GLY A 22 24.51 -13.31 22.06
CA GLY A 22 24.24 -12.78 23.40
C GLY A 22 22.75 -12.58 23.70
N LEU A 23 21.90 -12.59 22.67
CA LEU A 23 20.44 -12.50 22.76
C LEU A 23 19.74 -13.88 22.89
N ALA A 24 20.50 -14.97 22.97
CA ALA A 24 19.96 -16.33 23.14
C ALA A 24 19.47 -16.64 24.57
N LEU A 25 19.72 -15.75 25.54
CA LEU A 25 19.07 -15.77 26.85
C LEU A 25 17.79 -14.91 26.78
N GLU A 26 16.74 -15.54 26.25
CA GLU A 26 15.32 -15.15 26.40
C GLU A 26 14.86 -13.79 25.82
N LEU A 27 15.05 -13.57 24.53
CA LEU A 27 14.21 -12.61 23.80
C LEU A 27 13.61 -13.26 22.56
N THR A 28 12.48 -13.96 22.76
CA THR A 28 11.56 -14.30 21.67
C THR A 28 10.98 -12.98 21.14
N VAL A 29 11.67 -12.36 20.19
CA VAL A 29 11.10 -11.27 19.41
C VAL A 29 10.13 -11.92 18.41
N PRO A 30 8.81 -11.73 18.52
CA PRO A 30 7.92 -12.17 17.47
C PRO A 30 8.28 -11.37 16.23
N VAL A 31 8.95 -12.01 15.27
CA VAL A 31 9.17 -11.44 13.94
C VAL A 31 7.82 -11.41 13.25
N ARG A 32 7.02 -10.37 13.55
CA ARG A 32 5.81 -10.08 12.80
C ARG A 32 6.28 -9.70 11.40
N SER A 33 5.97 -10.54 10.41
CA SER A 33 6.14 -10.14 9.02
C SER A 33 5.32 -8.87 8.83
N LEU A 34 6.00 -7.76 8.61
CA LEU A 34 5.39 -6.58 8.04
C LEU A 34 5.20 -6.89 6.55
N ALA A 35 4.24 -7.76 6.24
CA ALA A 35 3.65 -7.74 4.92
C ALA A 35 3.01 -6.36 4.84
N ALA A 36 3.71 -5.41 4.20
CA ALA A 36 3.13 -4.15 3.83
C ALA A 36 1.86 -4.49 3.06
N GLU A 37 0.71 -4.11 3.60
CA GLU A 37 -0.56 -4.26 2.91
C GLU A 37 -0.40 -3.48 1.61
N ALA A 38 -0.27 -4.19 0.49
CA ALA A 38 -0.05 -3.60 -0.81
C ALA A 38 -1.33 -2.82 -1.15
N LYS A 39 -1.35 -1.53 -0.81
CA LYS A 39 -2.44 -0.65 -1.16
C LYS A 39 -2.59 -0.72 -2.68
N ALA A 40 -3.77 -1.10 -3.14
CA ALA A 40 -4.05 -1.22 -4.55
C ALA A 40 -3.62 0.07 -5.27
N PRO A 41 -2.84 -0.03 -6.36
CA PRO A 41 -2.34 1.14 -7.07
C PRO A 41 -3.53 1.96 -7.58
N GLU A 42 -3.53 3.26 -7.27
CA GLU A 42 -4.54 4.17 -7.78
C GLU A 42 -4.22 4.44 -9.26
N LEU A 43 -5.14 4.10 -10.17
CA LEU A 43 -4.98 4.33 -11.61
C LEU A 43 -5.01 5.83 -11.95
N THR A 44 -5.77 6.58 -11.16
CA THR A 44 -5.85 8.05 -11.09
C THR A 44 -6.12 8.42 -9.63
N ALA A 45 -5.93 9.67 -9.20
CA ALA A 45 -6.16 10.12 -7.81
C ALA A 45 -7.53 9.74 -7.19
N TRP A 46 -8.50 9.32 -8.01
CA TRP A 46 -9.87 9.00 -7.63
C TRP A 46 -10.33 7.58 -8.02
N ILE A 47 -9.52 6.81 -8.74
CA ILE A 47 -9.89 5.47 -9.24
C ILE A 47 -8.91 4.44 -8.68
N VAL A 48 -9.44 3.43 -8.02
CA VAL A 48 -8.67 2.30 -7.49
C VAL A 48 -9.14 1.02 -8.17
N VAL A 49 -8.19 0.27 -8.75
CA VAL A 49 -8.47 -1.07 -9.27
C VAL A 49 -7.82 -2.07 -8.32
N ASN A 50 -8.65 -2.85 -7.64
CA ASN A 50 -8.18 -3.84 -6.68
C ASN A 50 -7.69 -5.11 -7.41
N PRO A 51 -6.86 -5.93 -6.75
CA PRO A 51 -6.36 -7.19 -7.32
C PRO A 51 -7.46 -8.21 -7.69
N ASP A 52 -8.66 -8.09 -7.11
CA ASP A 52 -9.83 -8.94 -7.39
C ASP A 52 -10.68 -8.44 -8.58
N ASN A 53 -10.18 -7.44 -9.31
CA ASN A 53 -10.87 -6.71 -10.38
C ASN A 53 -12.09 -5.90 -9.92
N SER A 54 -12.23 -5.61 -8.62
CA SER A 54 -13.19 -4.59 -8.18
C SER A 54 -12.64 -3.19 -8.42
N VAL A 55 -13.52 -2.27 -8.80
CA VAL A 55 -13.16 -0.89 -9.12
C VAL A 55 -13.86 0.04 -8.15
N VAL A 56 -13.09 0.86 -7.43
CA VAL A 56 -13.60 1.89 -6.52
C VAL A 56 -13.42 3.26 -7.18
N ILE A 57 -14.53 3.97 -7.33
CA ILE A 57 -14.58 5.33 -7.89
C ILE A 57 -14.97 6.30 -6.79
N ARG A 58 -14.06 7.19 -6.45
CA ARG A 58 -14.22 8.13 -5.33
C ARG A 58 -14.99 9.37 -5.77
N VAL A 59 -16.01 9.72 -5.00
CA VAL A 59 -16.86 10.89 -5.23
C VAL A 59 -16.53 11.96 -4.18
N ALA A 60 -16.05 13.11 -4.65
CA ALA A 60 -15.57 14.18 -3.78
C ALA A 60 -16.65 15.21 -3.41
N ARG A 61 -17.82 15.16 -4.06
CA ARG A 61 -18.91 16.12 -3.83
C ARG A 61 -20.23 15.37 -3.75
N SER A 62 -20.99 15.68 -2.70
CA SER A 62 -22.37 15.23 -2.61
C SER A 62 -23.22 15.93 -3.67
N GLU A 63 -24.19 15.20 -4.19
CA GLU A 63 -25.13 15.66 -5.22
C GLU A 63 -26.58 15.46 -4.72
N MET A 64 -27.51 16.22 -5.28
CA MET A 64 -28.92 16.25 -4.84
C MET A 64 -29.89 15.67 -5.88
N GLY A 65 -29.57 14.50 -6.43
CA GLY A 65 -30.40 13.79 -7.41
C GLY A 65 -30.14 14.18 -8.86
N GLN A 66 -29.00 14.80 -9.16
CA GLN A 66 -28.54 15.06 -10.53
C GLN A 66 -28.07 13.79 -11.23
N GLY A 67 -27.75 12.73 -10.47
CA GLY A 67 -27.33 11.44 -11.00
C GLY A 67 -25.85 11.40 -11.39
N SER A 68 -25.06 12.43 -11.07
CA SER A 68 -23.62 12.46 -11.34
C SER A 68 -22.85 11.39 -10.57
N SER A 69 -23.35 10.98 -9.40
CA SER A 69 -22.77 9.89 -8.60
C SER A 69 -22.98 8.50 -9.23
N THR A 70 -23.80 8.39 -10.27
CA THR A 70 -24.04 7.15 -11.03
C THR A 70 -23.51 7.27 -12.45
N GLY A 71 -23.81 8.37 -13.15
CA GLY A 71 -23.45 8.56 -14.56
C GLY A 71 -21.94 8.68 -14.79
N LEU A 72 -21.21 9.39 -13.92
CA LEU A 72 -19.75 9.48 -14.05
C LEU A 72 -19.06 8.12 -13.85
N PRO A 73 -19.40 7.33 -12.81
CA PRO A 73 -18.92 5.96 -12.70
C PRO A 73 -19.22 5.07 -13.90
N MET A 74 -20.40 5.19 -14.52
CA MET A 74 -20.76 4.38 -15.70
C MET A 74 -19.82 4.67 -16.87
N LEU A 75 -19.54 5.94 -17.15
CA LEU A 75 -18.59 6.33 -18.20
C LEU A 75 -17.18 5.80 -17.91
N VAL A 76 -16.73 5.87 -16.66
CA VAL A 76 -15.43 5.31 -16.26
C VAL A 76 -15.41 3.79 -16.43
N ALA A 77 -16.50 3.11 -16.09
CA ALA A 77 -16.60 1.66 -16.24
C ALA A 77 -16.56 1.22 -17.70
N GLU A 78 -17.18 2.00 -18.60
CA GLU A 78 -17.14 1.80 -20.06
C GLU A 78 -15.72 1.96 -20.61
N GLU A 79 -15.01 3.04 -20.26
CA GLU A 79 -13.63 3.28 -20.71
C GLU A 79 -12.62 2.25 -20.18
N LEU A 80 -12.87 1.70 -18.99
CA LEU A 80 -12.04 0.65 -18.39
C LEU A 80 -12.46 -0.77 -18.80
N GLU A 81 -13.51 -0.92 -19.60
CA GLU A 81 -14.11 -2.22 -19.98
C GLU A 81 -14.34 -3.15 -18.77
N CYS A 82 -14.77 -2.59 -17.62
CA CYS A 82 -14.91 -3.33 -16.37
C CYS A 82 -16.37 -3.73 -16.08
N ASP A 83 -16.54 -4.83 -15.35
CA ASP A 83 -17.86 -5.34 -14.95
C ASP A 83 -18.53 -4.39 -13.96
N TRP A 84 -19.64 -3.76 -14.38
CA TRP A 84 -20.43 -2.82 -13.58
C TRP A 84 -20.84 -3.39 -12.21
N THR A 85 -21.06 -4.70 -12.11
CA THR A 85 -21.44 -5.35 -10.84
C THR A 85 -20.32 -5.30 -9.79
N LYS A 86 -19.08 -5.01 -10.22
CA LYS A 86 -17.88 -4.89 -9.38
C LYS A 86 -17.44 -3.44 -9.15
N VAL A 87 -18.18 -2.47 -9.69
CA VAL A 87 -17.92 -1.05 -9.50
C VAL A 87 -18.60 -0.57 -8.21
N ARG A 88 -17.85 0.13 -7.36
CA ARG A 88 -18.37 0.75 -6.14
C ARG A 88 -18.01 2.23 -6.10
N THR A 89 -18.97 3.04 -5.68
CA THR A 89 -18.73 4.45 -5.40
C THR A 89 -18.53 4.68 -3.92
N GLU A 90 -17.50 5.45 -3.58
CA GLU A 90 -17.19 5.80 -2.20
C GLU A 90 -17.03 7.31 -2.05
N PHE A 91 -17.64 7.87 -1.01
CA PHE A 91 -17.41 9.28 -0.68
C PHE A 91 -16.09 9.43 0.07
N VAL A 92 -15.27 10.36 -0.39
CA VAL A 92 -14.04 10.73 0.34
C VAL A 92 -14.34 11.76 1.42
N SER A 93 -13.53 11.74 2.47
CA SER A 93 -13.60 12.79 3.48
C SER A 93 -13.17 14.14 2.88
N THR A 94 -13.74 15.23 3.39
CA THR A 94 -13.35 16.59 2.95
C THR A 94 -11.86 16.85 3.20
N ALA A 95 -11.29 16.31 4.27
CA ALA A 95 -9.87 16.43 4.58
C ALA A 95 -8.98 15.74 3.53
N GLU A 96 -9.39 14.57 3.04
CA GLU A 96 -8.69 13.89 1.93
C GLU A 96 -8.88 14.60 0.60
N GLN A 97 -10.04 15.20 0.37
CA GLN A 97 -10.29 15.99 -0.84
C GLN A 97 -9.36 17.18 -0.95
N VAL A 98 -9.17 17.95 0.12
CA VAL A 98 -8.35 19.18 0.11
C VAL A 98 -6.86 18.85 0.00
N ARG A 99 -6.43 17.66 0.41
CA ARG A 99 -5.02 17.25 0.40
C ARG A 99 -4.53 16.74 -0.97
N ARG A 100 -5.43 16.41 -1.89
CA ARG A 100 -5.14 15.85 -3.22
C ARG A 100 -5.19 16.91 -4.31
#